data_AF-A0A847VFI4-F1
#
_entry.id   AF-A0A847VFI4-F1
#
_cell.length_a   1.000
_cell.length_b   1.000
_cell.length_c   1.000
_cell.angle_alpha   90.00
_cell.angle_beta   90.00
_cell.angle_gamma   90.00
#
_symmetry.space_group_name_H-M   'P 1'
#
loop_
_entity.id
_entity.type
_entity.pdbx_description
1 polymer ?
#
loop_
_entity_poly.entity_id
_entity_poly.type
_entity_poly.pdbx_seq_one_letter_code
_entity_poly.pdbx_strand_id
1 'polypeptide(L)' 'MVARELPDAAVAGPQGAGGEGNPFDLDDARAYRRWRERKLDLRARCVGDLLVPLADAHALAPHERQALLERVARTNMALY' A
#
# COMPACT_ATOMS: atom_id res chain seq x y z
N MET A 1 -21.66 -32.20 22.76
CA MET A 1 -21.67 -30.77 22.40
C MET A 1 -20.23 -30.30 22.39
N VAL A 2 -19.51 -30.55 21.29
CA VAL A 2 -18.07 -30.25 21.17
C VAL A 2 -17.94 -28.85 20.61
N ALA A 3 -17.52 -27.91 21.46
CA ALA A 3 -17.00 -26.63 21.01
C ALA A 3 -15.72 -26.93 20.22
N ARG A 4 -15.80 -26.86 18.89
CA ARG A 4 -14.61 -26.85 18.04
C ARG A 4 -13.97 -25.49 18.22
N GLU A 5 -12.98 -25.42 19.09
CA GLU A 5 -12.00 -24.34 19.10
C GLU A 5 -11.37 -24.30 17.71
N LEU A 6 -11.70 -23.25 16.95
CA LEU A 6 -10.99 -22.92 15.73
C LEU A 6 -9.60 -22.44 16.17
N PRO A 7 -8.50 -23.08 15.73
CA PRO A 7 -7.19 -22.49 15.95
C PRO A 7 -7.18 -21.13 15.26
N ASP A 8 -6.82 -20.10 16.02
CA ASP A 8 -6.57 -18.74 15.55
C ASP A 8 -5.61 -18.87 14.37
N ALA A 9 -6.16 -18.78 13.16
CA ALA A 9 -5.39 -18.79 11.95
C ALA A 9 -4.65 -17.46 11.96
N ALA A 10 -3.45 -17.48 12.56
CA ALA A 10 -2.46 -16.45 12.44
C ALA A 10 -2.34 -16.12 10.96
N VAL A 11 -3.04 -15.06 10.56
CA VAL A 11 -2.93 -14.46 9.25
C VAL A 11 -1.51 -13.92 9.22
N ALA A 12 -0.60 -14.75 8.73
CA ALA A 12 0.76 -14.36 8.41
C ALA A 12 0.66 -13.30 7.30
N GLY A 13 0.49 -12.04 7.74
CA GLY A 13 0.57 -10.88 6.87
C GLY A 13 1.92 -10.85 6.17
N PRO A 14 2.03 -10.17 5.02
CA PRO A 14 3.28 -10.06 4.30
C PRO A 14 4.32 -9.46 5.26
N GLN A 15 5.37 -10.24 5.51
CA GLN A 15 6.44 -9.92 6.45
C GLN A 15 7.15 -8.65 5.94
N GLY A 16 6.76 -7.51 6.50
CA GLY A 16 7.43 -6.23 6.29
C GLY A 16 8.82 -6.30 6.90
N ALA A 17 9.84 -6.34 6.05
CA ALA A 17 11.23 -6.33 6.47
C ALA A 17 11.55 -5.07 7.29
N GLY A 18 12.12 -5.29 8.49
CA GLY A 18 12.98 -4.33 9.19
C GLY A 18 12.41 -3.64 10.45
N GLY A 19 12.58 -4.29 11.61
CA GLY A 19 12.87 -3.65 12.90
C GLY A 19 11.84 -2.75 13.60
N GLU A 20 10.76 -2.30 12.96
CA GLU A 20 9.93 -1.19 13.46
C GLU A 20 8.41 -1.48 13.52
N GLY A 21 8.00 -2.70 13.91
CA GLY A 21 6.57 -3.03 14.07
C GLY A 21 5.82 -3.13 12.74
N ASN A 22 4.65 -3.78 12.76
CA ASN A 22 3.85 -3.98 11.54
C ASN A 22 2.72 -2.95 11.50
N PRO A 23 2.68 -2.01 10.54
CA PRO A 23 1.63 -1.00 10.47
C PRO A 23 0.24 -1.56 10.10
N PHE A 24 0.18 -2.82 9.65
CA PHE A 24 -1.07 -3.53 9.36
C PHE A 24 -1.51 -4.46 10.50
N ASP A 25 -0.70 -4.58 11.55
CA ASP A 25 -1.12 -5.22 12.79
C ASP A 25 -2.03 -4.24 13.55
N LEU A 26 -3.24 -4.69 13.88
CA LEU A 26 -4.25 -3.87 14.55
C LEU A 26 -3.86 -3.54 16.00
N ASP A 27 -3.01 -4.37 16.60
CA ASP A 27 -2.53 -4.17 17.98
C ASP A 27 -1.33 -3.21 18.04
N ASP A 28 -0.66 -2.93 16.92
CA ASP A 28 0.46 -1.98 16.85
C ASP A 28 0.05 -0.61 16.31
N ALA A 29 -0.73 0.11 17.12
CA ALA A 29 -1.16 1.48 16.81
C ALA A 29 0.02 2.45 16.62
N ARG A 30 1.21 2.16 17.17
CA ARG A 30 2.39 3.02 17.03
C ARG A 30 3.02 2.86 15.64
N ALA A 31 3.16 1.62 15.15
CA ALA A 31 3.60 1.35 13.79
C ALA A 31 2.64 1.97 12.77
N TYR A 32 1.33 1.82 12.98
CA TYR A 32 0.31 2.44 12.12
C TYR A 32 0.47 3.96 12.04
N ARG A 33 0.61 4.66 13.18
CA ARG A 33 0.78 6.13 13.20
C ARG A 33 2.01 6.58 12.42
N ARG A 34 3.17 5.95 12.63
CA ARG A 34 4.40 6.26 11.89
C ARG A 34 4.23 6.05 10.39
N TRP A 35 3.64 4.93 10.00
CA TRP A 35 3.37 4.64 8.59
C TRP A 35 2.40 5.67 7.99
N ARG A 36 1.34 6.03 8.71
CA ARG A 36 0.36 7.03 8.27
C ARG A 36 1.00 8.40 8.08
N GLU A 37 1.82 8.86 9.02
CA GLU A 37 2.54 10.13 8.92
C GLU A 37 3.44 10.15 7.67
N ARG A 38 4.24 9.10 7.46
CA ARG A 38 5.07 8.95 6.25
C ARG A 38 4.25 8.95 4.96
N LYS A 39 3.08 8.30 4.94
CA LYS A 39 2.18 8.31 3.78
C LYS A 39 1.53 9.67 3.54
N LEU A 40 1.19 10.40 4.60
CA LEU A 40 0.64 11.75 4.52
C LEU A 40 1.67 12.77 4.00
N ASP A 41 2.95 12.58 4.31
CA ASP A 41 4.04 13.41 3.76
C ASP A 41 4.26 13.17 2.26
N LEU A 42 4.00 11.94 1.79
CA LEU A 42 4.10 11.55 0.38
C LEU A 42 2.83 11.79 -0.43
N ARG A 43 1.81 12.42 0.16
CA ARG A 43 0.54 12.68 -0.52
C ARG A 43 0.76 13.60 -1.74
N ALA A 44 -0.02 13.35 -2.79
CA ALA A 44 -0.11 14.26 -3.91
C ALA A 44 -0.59 15.65 -3.44
N ARG A 45 0.03 16.71 -3.94
CA ARG A 45 -0.35 18.11 -3.62
C ARG A 45 -1.21 18.71 -4.73
N CYS A 46 -1.12 18.18 -5.95
CA CYS A 46 -1.95 18.56 -7.06
C CYS A 46 -2.27 17.36 -7.97
N VAL A 47 -3.20 17.54 -8.90
CA VAL A 47 -3.58 16.50 -9.88
C VAL A 47 -2.38 16.07 -10.73
N GLY A 48 -1.48 17.01 -11.04
CA GLY A 48 -0.23 16.73 -11.76
C GLY A 48 0.62 15.67 -11.08
N ASP A 49 0.59 15.56 -9.74
CA ASP A 49 1.32 14.54 -8.96
C ASP A 49 0.71 13.13 -9.05
N LEU A 50 -0.41 12.98 -9.75
CA LEU A 50 -1.11 11.69 -9.92
C LEU A 50 -1.15 11.23 -11.38
N LEU A 51 -1.10 12.17 -12.33
CA LEU A 51 -1.19 11.88 -13.76
C LEU A 51 -0.01 11.05 -14.27
N VAL A 52 -0.34 9.99 -15.01
CA VAL A 52 0.57 9.15 -15.77
C VAL A 52 0.06 9.12 -17.21
N PRO A 53 0.82 9.71 -18.17
CA PRO A 53 0.43 9.67 -19.57
C PRO A 53 0.45 8.24 -20.09
N LEU A 54 -0.65 7.78 -20.67
CA LEU A 54 -0.76 6.50 -21.36
C LEU A 54 -1.09 6.72 -22.83
N ALA A 55 -0.54 5.89 -23.71
CA ALA A 55 -0.92 5.84 -25.12
C ALA A 55 -2.23 5.07 -25.33
N ASP A 56 -2.39 3.91 -24.66
CA ASP A 56 -3.60 3.10 -24.67
C ASP A 56 -3.77 2.36 -23.33
N ALA A 57 -4.82 2.70 -22.57
CA ALA A 57 -5.10 2.09 -21.27
C ALA A 57 -5.50 0.60 -21.36
N HIS A 58 -5.88 0.10 -22.54
CA HIS A 58 -6.15 -1.31 -22.77
C HIS A 58 -4.91 -2.12 -23.14
N ALA A 59 -3.81 -1.44 -23.51
CA ALA A 59 -2.57 -2.06 -23.96
C ALA A 59 -1.34 -1.37 -23.36
N LEU A 60 -1.19 -1.48 -22.03
CA LEU A 60 -0.07 -0.84 -21.33
C LEU A 60 1.28 -1.39 -21.78
N ALA A 61 2.18 -0.47 -22.14
CA ALA A 61 3.58 -0.76 -22.26
C ALA A 61 4.23 -1.00 -20.88
N PRO A 62 5.34 -1.75 -20.82
CA PRO A 62 6.03 -2.03 -19.54
C PRO A 62 6.44 -0.76 -18.77
N HIS A 63 6.86 0.29 -19.48
CA HIS A 63 7.29 1.55 -18.87
C HIS A 63 6.11 2.34 -18.28
N GLU A 64 4.94 2.31 -18.92
CA GLU A 64 3.70 2.91 -18.43
C GLU A 64 3.21 2.20 -17.17
N ARG A 65 3.24 0.86 -17.18
CA ARG A 65 2.92 0.06 -15.98
C ARG A 65 3.86 0.40 -14.82
N GLN A 66 5.15 0.55 -15.08
CA GLN A 66 6.10 0.93 -14.04
C GLN A 66 5.79 2.33 -13.48
N ALA A 67 5.49 3.30 -14.35
CA ALA A 67 5.13 4.66 -13.94
C ALA A 67 3.88 4.67 -13.05
N LEU A 68 2.86 3.88 -13.37
CA LEU A 68 1.66 3.72 -12.51
C LEU A 68 2.03 3.14 -11.15
N LEU A 69 2.81 2.06 -11.11
CA LEU A 69 3.22 1.43 -9.86
C LEU A 69 4.05 2.35 -8.97
N GLU A 70 4.98 3.11 -9.55
CA GLU A 70 5.76 4.12 -8.84
C GLU A 70 4.85 5.20 -8.24
N ARG A 71 3.86 5.67 -8.99
CA ARG A 71 2.89 6.69 -8.55
C ARG A 71 2.02 6.18 -7.40
N VAL A 72 1.49 4.96 -7.52
CA VAL A 72 0.68 4.31 -6.48
C VAL A 72 1.52 4.04 -5.23
N ALA A 73 2.74 3.53 -5.38
CA ALA A 73 3.62 3.27 -4.23
C ALA A 73 3.88 4.56 -3.42
N ARG A 74 4.14 5.67 -4.13
CA ARG A 74 4.41 6.97 -3.50
C ARG A 74 3.14 7.59 -2.91
N THR A 75 2.14 7.86 -3.75
CA THR A 75 0.99 8.70 -3.40
C THR A 75 -0.28 7.92 -3.01
N ASN A 76 -0.22 6.59 -3.05
CA ASN A 76 -1.37 5.68 -2.87
C ASN A 76 -2.40 5.70 -4.02
N MET A 77 -2.14 6.45 -5.09
CA MET A 77 -3.06 6.62 -6.21
C MET A 77 -2.30 6.97 -7.49
N ALA A 78 -2.93 6.74 -8.64
CA ALA A 78 -2.48 7.21 -9.95
C ALA A 78 -3.71 7.54 -10.80
N LEU A 79 -3.59 8.48 -11.72
CA LEU A 79 -4.61 8.85 -12.70
C LEU A 79 -4.02 8.71 -14.10
N TYR A 80 -4.78 8.20 -15.06
CA TYR A 80 -4.37 7.98 -16.43
C TYR A 80 -5.50 8.32 -17.41
#